data_AF-A0A7Y2AR65-F1
#
_entry.id   AF-A0A7Y2AR65-F1
#
_cell.length_a   1.000
_cell.length_b   1.000
_cell.length_c   1.000
_cell.angle_alpha   90.00
_cell.angle_beta   90.00
_cell.angle_gamma   90.00
#
_symmetry.space_group_name_H-M   'P 1'
#
loop_
_entity.id
_entity.type
_entity.pdbx_description
1 polymer ?
#
loop_
_entity_poly.entity_id
_entity_poly.type
_entity_poly.pdbx_seq_one_letter_code
_entity_poly.pdbx_strand_id
1 'polypeptide(L)'
;MGRLTGAIKHLLIINILFFVATNLYGDQMLQWFALWFPENENFILWQIVSHMFMHGGFMHILFNMYALWAFGSPLEQMWGRNKFLFFYFSAGIGAAIIHSAVNYYNFNEGMEVLVNSGMTRAEIIDIISQGRYSPSWYN
;
A
#
# COMPACT_ATOMS: atom_id res chain seq x y z
N MET A 1 -10.84 26.83 -15.11
CA MET A 1 -10.47 25.41 -14.91
C MET A 1 -8.96 25.29 -15.14
N GLY A 2 -8.21 24.64 -14.25
CA GLY A 2 -6.76 24.38 -14.46
C GLY A 2 -5.78 24.87 -13.40
N ARG A 3 -6.21 25.50 -12.29
CA ARG A 3 -5.26 25.91 -11.24
C ARG A 3 -4.91 24.72 -10.35
N LEU A 4 -3.63 24.36 -10.34
CA LEU A 4 -3.07 23.43 -9.36
C LEU A 4 -3.29 24.02 -7.96
N THR A 5 -4.01 23.28 -7.12
CA THR A 5 -4.37 23.72 -5.78
C THR A 5 -3.26 23.42 -4.77
N GLY A 6 -3.39 24.00 -3.58
CA GLY A 6 -2.37 23.94 -2.56
C GLY A 6 -2.11 22.52 -2.10
N ALA A 7 -3.13 21.78 -1.66
CA ALA A 7 -2.94 20.42 -1.16
C ALA A 7 -2.44 19.48 -2.25
N ILE A 8 -3.03 19.53 -3.44
CA ILE A 8 -2.62 18.70 -4.57
C ILE A 8 -1.15 18.89 -4.89
N LYS A 9 -0.66 20.14 -4.95
CA LYS A 9 0.76 20.41 -5.17
C LYS A 9 1.66 19.70 -4.14
N HIS A 10 1.31 19.76 -2.85
CA HIS A 10 2.12 19.12 -1.82
C HIS A 10 2.07 17.60 -1.92
N LEU A 11 0.89 17.02 -2.18
CA LEU A 11 0.74 15.58 -2.38
C LEU A 11 1.56 15.11 -3.59
N LEU A 12 1.52 15.82 -4.72
CA LEU A 12 2.35 15.50 -5.88
C LEU A 12 3.84 15.50 -5.53
N ILE A 13 4.32 16.53 -4.83
CA ILE A 13 5.72 16.63 -4.41
C ILE A 13 6.11 15.44 -3.52
N ILE A 14 5.30 15.12 -2.51
CA ILE A 14 5.57 14.00 -1.59
C ILE A 14 5.64 12.67 -2.35
N ASN A 15 4.68 12.40 -3.25
CA ASN A 15 4.65 11.18 -4.04
C ASN A 15 5.89 11.05 -4.94
N ILE A 16 6.31 12.14 -5.59
CA ILE A 16 7.51 12.16 -6.42
C ILE A 16 8.76 11.91 -5.57
N LEU A 17 8.87 12.54 -4.39
CA LEU A 17 9.99 12.32 -3.47
C LEU A 17 10.06 10.87 -3.00
N PHE A 18 8.94 10.26 -2.62
CA PHE A 18 8.87 8.85 -2.25
C PHE A 18 9.25 7.93 -3.41
N PHE A 19 8.79 8.22 -4.63
CA PHE A 19 9.15 7.43 -5.80
C PHE A 19 10.64 7.54 -6.13
N VAL A 20 11.21 8.74 -6.12
CA VAL A 20 12.66 8.93 -6.35
C VAL A 20 13.46 8.22 -5.26
N ALA A 21 13.10 8.39 -3.99
CA ALA A 21 13.75 7.69 -2.88
C ALA A 21 13.65 6.16 -3.04
N THR A 22 12.49 5.65 -3.47
CA THR A 22 12.32 4.21 -3.75
C THR A 22 13.24 3.72 -4.87
N ASN A 23 13.45 4.51 -5.93
CA ASN A 23 14.39 4.17 -7.00
C ASN A 23 15.87 4.26 -6.57
N LEU A 24 16.20 5.07 -5.55
CA LEU A 24 17.56 5.20 -5.02
C LEU A 24 17.90 4.13 -3.97
N TYR A 25 16.95 3.79 -3.11
CA TYR A 25 17.17 2.92 -1.94
C TYR A 25 16.53 1.53 -2.07
N GLY A 26 15.73 1.28 -3.11
CA GLY A 26 15.17 -0.03 -3.44
C GLY A 26 14.39 -0.67 -2.29
N ASP A 27 14.78 -1.90 -1.96
CA ASP A 27 14.13 -2.74 -0.95
C ASP A 27 14.05 -2.08 0.44
N GLN A 28 15.01 -1.23 0.78
CA GLN A 28 15.00 -0.52 2.07
C GLN A 28 13.76 0.37 2.23
N MET A 29 13.36 1.05 1.15
CA MET A 29 12.16 1.89 1.14
C MET A 29 10.89 1.05 1.20
N LEU A 30 10.88 -0.11 0.53
CA LEU A 30 9.77 -1.05 0.61
C LEU A 30 9.61 -1.59 2.04
N GLN A 31 10.70 -2.01 2.66
CA GLN A 31 10.71 -2.50 4.04
C GLN A 31 10.18 -1.45 5.02
N TRP A 32 10.61 -0.19 4.89
CA TRP A 32 10.20 0.87 5.82
C TRP A 32 8.79 1.41 5.59
N PHE A 33 8.33 1.51 4.34
CA PHE A 33 7.16 2.32 4.01
C PHE A 33 6.05 1.60 3.24
N ALA A 34 6.29 0.42 2.66
CA ALA A 34 5.23 -0.39 2.09
C ALA A 34 4.35 -0.99 3.20
N LEU A 35 3.07 -1.21 2.90
CA LEU A 35 2.15 -1.84 3.85
C LEU A 35 2.40 -3.35 3.90
N TRP A 36 3.10 -3.81 4.92
CA TRP A 36 3.31 -5.23 5.15
C TRP A 36 2.06 -5.90 5.74
N PHE A 37 1.97 -7.21 5.58
CA PHE A 37 0.96 -8.02 6.25
C PHE A 37 1.09 -7.87 7.78
N PRO A 38 0.00 -7.72 8.55
CA PRO A 38 0.09 -7.44 9.99
C PRO A 38 0.89 -8.43 10.84
N GLU A 39 0.99 -9.71 10.44
CA GLU A 39 1.81 -10.70 11.15
C GLU A 39 3.27 -10.79 10.63
N ASN A 40 3.64 -9.97 9.64
CA ASN A 40 5.01 -9.91 9.14
C ASN A 40 5.90 -9.13 10.11
N GLU A 41 7.14 -9.58 10.31
CA GLU A 41 8.12 -8.92 11.17
C GLU A 41 8.46 -7.48 10.76
N ASN A 42 8.29 -7.13 9.49
CA ASN A 42 8.53 -5.79 8.96
C ASN A 42 7.31 -4.86 9.07
N PHE A 43 6.19 -5.33 9.64
CA PHE A 43 5.01 -4.49 9.80
C PHE A 43 5.24 -3.42 10.86
N ILE A 44 4.97 -2.17 10.50
CA ILE A 44 5.07 -1.03 11.40
C ILE A 44 3.93 -0.05 11.18
N LEU A 45 3.39 0.53 12.27
CA LEU A 45 2.12 1.28 12.26
C LEU A 45 2.09 2.46 11.28
N TRP A 46 3.21 3.15 11.03
CA TRP A 46 3.22 4.27 10.09
C TRP A 46 2.99 3.85 8.64
N GLN A 47 3.16 2.56 8.31
CA GLN A 47 2.91 2.01 6.98
C GLN A 47 1.44 2.15 6.56
N ILE A 48 0.52 2.20 7.52
CA ILE A 48 -0.90 2.48 7.28
C ILE A 48 -1.10 3.82 6.56
N VAL A 49 -0.19 4.79 6.75
CA VAL A 49 -0.24 6.08 6.03
C VAL A 49 0.82 6.15 4.95
N SER A 50 2.06 5.70 5.20
CA SER A 50 3.15 5.86 4.24
C SER A 50 2.95 5.08 2.95
N HIS A 51 2.23 3.94 2.99
CA HIS A 51 1.94 3.16 1.79
C HIS A 51 1.17 3.96 0.73
N MET A 52 0.39 4.97 1.15
CA MET A 52 -0.36 5.84 0.24
C MET A 52 0.55 6.61 -0.73
N PHE A 53 1.84 6.71 -0.43
CA PHE A 53 2.82 7.44 -1.24
C PHE A 53 3.78 6.52 -2.02
N MET A 54 3.68 5.20 -1.82
CA MET A 54 4.53 4.21 -2.48
C MET A 54 4.02 3.86 -3.88
N HIS A 55 4.92 3.79 -4.87
CA HIS A 55 4.57 3.52 -6.26
C HIS A 55 5.54 2.52 -6.89
N GLY A 56 5.01 1.40 -7.39
CA GLY A 56 5.80 0.28 -7.92
C GLY A 56 6.33 0.43 -9.36
N GLY A 57 6.13 1.57 -10.02
CA GLY A 57 6.63 1.76 -11.39
C GLY A 57 6.27 3.10 -12.03
N PHE A 58 6.97 3.46 -13.11
CA PHE A 58 6.84 4.77 -13.76
C PHE A 58 5.43 5.05 -14.28
N MET A 59 4.84 4.12 -15.04
CA MET A 59 3.47 4.29 -15.55
C MET A 59 2.45 4.37 -14.43
N HIS A 60 2.69 3.66 -13.31
CA HIS A 60 1.81 3.67 -12.16
C HIS A 60 1.80 5.04 -11.46
N ILE A 61 2.96 5.64 -11.20
CA ILE A 61 3.01 7.00 -10.64
C ILE A 61 2.47 8.04 -11.61
N LEU A 62 2.79 7.95 -12.91
CA LEU A 62 2.33 8.91 -13.91
C LEU A 62 0.80 9.01 -13.94
N PHE A 63 0.11 7.86 -13.99
CA PHE A 63 -1.34 7.83 -14.01
C PHE A 63 -1.95 8.31 -12.69
N ASN A 64 -1.39 7.93 -11.54
CA ASN A 64 -1.88 8.40 -10.23
C ASN A 64 -1.72 9.91 -10.05
N MET A 65 -0.59 10.48 -10.49
CA MET A 65 -0.37 11.93 -10.39
C MET A 65 -1.32 12.68 -11.32
N TYR A 66 -1.56 12.15 -12.52
CA TYR A 66 -2.56 12.70 -13.43
C TYR A 66 -3.98 12.66 -12.82
N ALA A 67 -4.40 11.51 -12.28
CA ALA A 67 -5.70 11.36 -11.66
C ALA A 67 -5.85 12.26 -10.41
N LEU A 68 -4.83 12.31 -9.55
CA LEU A 68 -4.81 13.17 -8.37
C LEU A 68 -4.95 14.65 -8.75
N TRP A 69 -4.26 15.09 -9.81
CA TRP A 69 -4.41 16.45 -10.30
C TRP A 69 -5.79 16.71 -10.91
N ALA A 70 -6.22 15.84 -11.83
CA ALA A 70 -7.45 16.00 -12.61
C ALA A 70 -8.72 15.96 -11.74
N PHE A 71 -8.78 15.06 -10.76
CA PHE A 71 -9.92 14.90 -9.87
C PHE A 71 -9.75 15.62 -8.54
N GLY A 72 -8.55 15.61 -7.97
CA GLY A 72 -8.30 16.23 -6.66
C GLY A 72 -8.36 17.76 -6.70
N SER A 73 -7.89 18.40 -7.78
CA SER A 73 -7.90 19.88 -7.85
C SER A 73 -9.32 20.46 -7.86
N PRO A 74 -10.29 19.94 -8.64
CA PRO A 74 -11.70 20.33 -8.52
C PRO A 74 -12.30 20.04 -7.13
N LEU A 75 -12.01 18.87 -6.55
CA LEU A 75 -12.53 18.50 -5.22
C LEU A 75 -12.01 19.45 -4.13
N GLU A 76 -10.72 19.80 -4.13
CA GLU A 76 -10.16 20.77 -3.20
C GLU A 76 -10.79 22.16 -3.37
N GLN A 77 -11.06 22.59 -4.61
CA GLN A 77 -11.73 23.87 -4.88
C GLN A 77 -13.17 23.89 -4.37
N MET A 78 -13.91 22.78 -4.53
CA MET A 78 -15.32 22.69 -4.13
C MET A 78 -15.49 22.54 -2.62
N TRP A 79 -14.67 21.72 -1.97
CA TRP A 79 -14.83 21.38 -0.56
C TRP A 79 -13.94 22.20 0.36
N GLY A 80 -12.89 22.82 -0.18
CA GLY A 80 -11.81 23.43 0.59
C GLY A 80 -10.77 22.39 1.04
N ARG A 81 -9.56 22.90 1.32
CA ARG A 81 -8.36 22.12 1.66
C ARG A 81 -8.59 21.05 2.72
N ASN A 82 -9.17 21.41 3.86
CA ASN A 82 -9.23 20.51 5.02
C ASN A 82 -10.19 19.34 4.78
N LYS A 83 -11.32 19.58 4.11
CA LYS A 83 -12.29 18.52 3.77
C LYS A 83 -11.71 17.57 2.73
N PHE A 84 -11.00 18.10 1.72
CA PHE A 84 -10.30 17.28 0.74
C PHE A 84 -9.22 16.40 1.41
N LEU A 85 -8.38 16.98 2.27
CA LEU A 85 -7.33 16.21 2.96
C LEU A 85 -7.91 15.15 3.89
N PHE A 86 -8.97 15.48 4.64
CA PHE A 86 -9.68 14.50 5.45
C PHE A 86 -10.18 13.34 4.58
N PHE A 87 -10.88 13.64 3.48
CA PHE A 87 -11.34 12.61 2.55
C PHE A 87 -10.19 11.76 1.98
N TYR A 88 -9.11 12.39 1.53
CA TYR A 88 -7.94 11.71 0.97
C TYR A 88 -7.31 10.73 1.96
N PHE A 89 -7.06 11.16 3.19
CA PHE A 89 -6.45 10.31 4.22
C PHE A 89 -7.43 9.26 4.75
N SER A 90 -8.70 9.58 4.95
CA SER A 90 -9.71 8.59 5.36
C SER A 90 -9.88 7.49 4.32
N ALA A 91 -9.85 7.83 3.03
CA ALA A 91 -9.91 6.84 1.95
C ALA A 91 -8.68 5.92 1.95
N GLY A 92 -7.47 6.47 2.08
CA GLY A 92 -6.25 5.67 2.12
C GLY A 92 -6.13 4.77 3.35
N ILE A 93 -6.49 5.29 4.53
CA ILE A 93 -6.53 4.49 5.77
C ILE A 93 -7.61 3.41 5.66
N GLY A 94 -8.80 3.75 5.14
CA GLY A 94 -9.86 2.78 4.89
C GLY A 94 -9.43 1.67 3.94
N ALA A 95 -8.72 2.02 2.86
CA ALA A 95 -8.16 1.05 1.93
C ALA A 95 -7.15 0.12 2.61
N ALA A 96 -6.22 0.65 3.42
CA ALA A 96 -5.26 -0.15 4.17
C ALA A 96 -5.95 -1.16 5.12
N ILE A 97 -6.98 -0.71 5.85
CA ILE A 97 -7.73 -1.56 6.78
C ILE A 97 -8.45 -2.66 6.03
N ILE A 98 -9.21 -2.32 4.99
CA ILE A 98 -9.99 -3.31 4.22
C ILE A 98 -9.07 -4.30 3.52
N HIS A 99 -8.02 -3.82 2.86
CA HIS A 99 -7.03 -4.66 2.19
C HIS A 99 -6.35 -5.62 3.18
N SER A 100 -5.90 -5.12 4.34
CA SER A 100 -5.25 -5.96 5.35
C SER A 100 -6.22 -6.97 5.96
N ALA A 101 -7.47 -6.59 6.22
CA ALA A 101 -8.50 -7.47 6.77
C ALA A 101 -8.85 -8.62 5.81
N VAL A 102 -9.03 -8.32 4.52
CA VAL A 102 -9.31 -9.34 3.50
C VAL A 102 -8.12 -10.30 3.35
N ASN A 103 -6.89 -9.77 3.31
CA ASN A 103 -5.69 -10.62 3.26
C ASN A 103 -5.54 -11.48 4.51
N TYR A 104 -5.84 -10.93 5.68
CA TYR A 104 -5.81 -11.68 6.94
C TYR A 104 -6.84 -12.81 6.97
N TYR A 105 -8.04 -12.56 6.46
CA TYR A 105 -9.08 -13.58 6.31
C TYR A 105 -8.61 -14.72 5.39
N ASN A 106 -8.16 -14.39 4.17
CA ASN A 106 -7.69 -15.37 3.20
C ASN A 106 -6.49 -16.18 3.71
N PHE A 107 -5.56 -15.52 4.41
CA PHE A 107 -4.39 -16.16 5.00
C PHE A 107 -4.79 -17.20 6.05
N ASN A 108 -5.71 -16.86 6.95
CA ASN A 108 -6.17 -17.79 7.98
C ASN A 108 -7.01 -18.93 7.41
N GLU A 109 -7.84 -18.67 6.40
CA GLU A 109 -8.57 -19.73 5.68
C GLU A 109 -7.59 -20.75 5.07
N GLY A 110 -6.58 -20.28 4.34
CA GLY A 110 -5.54 -21.16 3.77
C GLY A 110 -4.74 -21.91 4.83
N MET A 111 -4.41 -21.24 5.94
CA MET A 111 -3.72 -21.84 7.08
C MET A 111 -4.55 -22.97 7.71
N GLU A 112 -5.85 -22.75 7.90
CA GLU A 112 -6.76 -23.74 8.50
C GLU A 112 -6.87 -25.01 7.64
N VAL A 113 -6.96 -24.87 6.31
CA VAL A 113 -6.98 -26.03 5.38
C VAL A 113 -5.72 -26.89 5.53
N LEU A 114 -4.56 -26.25 5.65
CA LEU A 114 -3.28 -26.93 5.80
C LEU A 114 -3.11 -27.55 7.20
N VAL A 115 -3.64 -26.90 8.23
CA VAL A 115 -3.64 -27.49 9.58
C VAL A 115 -4.55 -28.70 9.64
N ASN A 116 -5.73 -28.64 9.02
CA ASN A 116 -6.68 -29.74 8.95
C ASN A 116 -6.17 -30.92 8.10
N SER A 117 -5.15 -30.73 7.25
CA SER A 117 -4.48 -31.81 6.53
C SER A 117 -3.38 -32.51 7.34
N GLY A 118 -3.15 -32.08 8.59
CA GLY A 118 -2.24 -32.69 9.54
C GLY A 118 -0.91 -31.97 9.74
N MET A 119 -0.70 -30.80 9.13
CA MET A 119 0.48 -29.98 9.37
C MET A 119 0.28 -29.04 10.56
N THR A 120 1.36 -28.67 11.24
CA THR A 120 1.32 -27.63 12.27
C THR A 120 1.51 -26.25 11.67
N ARG A 121 0.97 -25.21 12.32
CA ARG A 121 1.19 -23.80 11.92
C ARG A 121 2.68 -23.46 11.84
N ALA A 122 3.49 -23.99 12.76
CA ALA A 122 4.93 -23.74 12.79
C ALA A 122 5.63 -24.31 11.55
N GLU A 123 5.30 -25.54 11.16
CA GLU A 123 5.83 -26.17 9.94
C GLU A 123 5.41 -25.40 8.69
N ILE A 124 4.16 -24.95 8.61
CA ILE A 124 3.67 -24.17 7.46
C ILE A 124 4.43 -22.85 7.34
N ILE A 125 4.62 -22.13 8.45
CA ILE A 125 5.37 -20.87 8.45
C ILE A 125 6.85 -21.09 8.11
N ASP A 126 7.47 -22.19 8.57
CA ASP A 126 8.85 -22.56 8.21
C ASP A 126 8.99 -22.87 6.71
N ILE A 127 8.03 -23.60 6.14
CA ILE A 127 8.00 -23.88 4.70
C ILE A 127 7.89 -22.58 3.88
N ILE A 128 7.00 -21.67 4.29
CA ILE A 128 6.79 -20.39 3.60
C ILE A 128 8.03 -19.50 3.72
N SER A 129 8.64 -19.40 4.92
CA SER A 129 9.82 -18.56 5.17
C SER A 129 11.06 -19.03 4.41
N GLN A 130 11.20 -20.35 4.22
CA GLN A 130 12.29 -20.95 3.44
C GLN A 130 12.02 -20.92 1.92
N GLY A 131 10.88 -20.39 1.47
CA GLY A 131 10.50 -20.39 0.05
C GLY A 131 10.26 -21.79 -0.52
N ARG A 132 9.94 -22.77 0.33
CA ARG A 132 9.76 -24.19 -0.05
C ARG A 132 8.35 -24.48 -0.58
N TYR A 133 7.84 -23.60 -1.43
CA TYR A 133 6.57 -23.76 -2.14
C TYR A 133 6.81 -23.79 -3.65
N SER A 134 5.98 -24.53 -4.38
CA SER A 134 6.06 -24.53 -5.85
C SER A 134 5.63 -23.17 -6.39
N PRO A 135 6.43 -22.47 -7.22
CA PRO A 135 6.01 -21.24 -7.89
C PRO A 135 5.26 -21.51 -9.22
N SER A 136 4.88 -22.76 -9.50
CA SER A 136 4.27 -23.15 -10.79
C SER A 136 2.97 -22.41 -11.15
N TRP A 137 2.34 -21.75 -10.18
CA TRP A 137 1.14 -20.93 -10.33
C TRP A 137 1.43 -19.48 -10.76
N TYR A 138 2.70 -19.08 -10.88
CA TYR A 138 3.11 -17.78 -11.42
C TYR A 138 3.31 -17.78 -12.96
N ASN A 139 3.12 -18.91 -13.63
CA ASN A 139 3.25 -19.06 -15.09
C ASN A 139 1.89 -19.09 -15.78
#